data_AF-A0A7K5V854-F1
#
_entry.id   AF-A0A7K5V854-F1
#
_cell.length_a   1.000
_cell.length_b   1.000
_cell.length_c   1.000
_cell.angle_alpha   90.00
_cell.angle_beta   90.00
_cell.angle_gamma   90.00
#
_symmetry.space_group_name_H-M   'P 1'
#
loop_
_entity.id
_entity.type
_entity.pdbx_description
1 polymer ?
#
loop_
_entity_poly.entity_id
_entity_poly.type
_entity_poly.pdbx_seq_one_letter_code
_entity_poly.pdbx_strand_id
1 'polypeptide(L)'
;MWTALCVAMYFFGTRAEITQTPGLVVREDENATLKCSQNNDHNSMYWYLQQPGKAMQLIYSSYGTNQKQEGDVRAGFQANRPSREEFYLDILSVKLNHSGVYFCTSSLDTTLQSHLLSLHK
;
A
#
# COMPACT_ATOMS: atom_id res chain seq x y z
N MET A 1 17.70 -48.22 23.03
CA MET A 1 18.19 -47.00 22.34
C MET A 1 17.54 -46.91 20.97
N TRP A 2 16.41 -46.20 20.84
CA TRP A 2 15.81 -45.84 19.54
C TRP A 2 15.25 -44.42 19.67
N THR A 3 15.96 -43.42 19.17
CA THR A 3 15.46 -42.05 19.05
C THR A 3 14.68 -41.94 17.73
N ALA A 4 13.35 -41.97 17.81
CA ALA A 4 12.51 -41.60 16.67
C ALA A 4 12.52 -40.07 16.54
N LEU A 5 13.04 -39.60 15.40
CA LEU A 5 13.14 -38.20 15.01
C LEU A 5 11.75 -37.53 15.04
N CYS A 6 11.54 -36.63 16.01
CA CYS A 6 10.51 -35.61 15.91
C CYS A 6 10.92 -34.64 14.79
N VAL A 7 10.50 -34.89 13.56
CA VAL A 7 10.49 -33.86 12.53
C VAL A 7 9.37 -32.89 12.91
N ALA A 8 9.68 -31.97 13.82
CA ALA A 8 8.89 -30.78 14.00
C ALA A 8 9.03 -29.98 12.70
N MET A 9 8.10 -30.21 11.76
CA MET A 9 7.90 -29.28 10.66
C MET A 9 7.38 -28.00 11.30
N TYR A 10 8.31 -27.12 11.68
CA TYR A 10 8.00 -25.72 11.91
C TYR A 10 7.46 -25.22 10.59
N PHE A 11 6.13 -25.18 10.47
CA PHE A 11 5.48 -24.33 9.49
C PHE A 11 5.90 -22.91 9.84
N PHE A 12 7.02 -22.45 9.29
CA PHE A 12 7.35 -21.04 9.16
C PHE A 12 6.37 -20.47 8.12
N GLY A 13 5.09 -20.38 8.49
CA GLY A 13 4.15 -19.57 7.76
C GLY A 13 4.54 -18.13 8.05
N THR A 14 5.31 -17.49 7.17
CA THR A 14 5.45 -16.05 7.19
C THR A 14 4.06 -15.47 6.96
N ARG A 15 3.45 -14.89 8.00
CA ARG A 15 2.19 -14.17 7.83
C ARG A 15 2.45 -13.07 6.82
N ALA A 16 1.66 -13.12 5.77
CA ALA A 16 1.54 -12.04 4.81
C ALA A 16 1.19 -10.75 5.55
N GLU A 17 2.12 -9.81 5.64
CA GLU A 17 1.96 -8.62 6.45
C GLU A 17 2.30 -7.37 5.63
N ILE A 18 1.36 -6.43 5.66
CA ILE A 18 1.59 -5.06 5.24
C ILE A 18 1.80 -4.26 6.52
N THR A 19 2.92 -3.55 6.60
CA THR A 19 3.21 -2.60 7.67
C THR A 19 3.25 -1.20 7.08
N GLN A 20 2.59 -0.24 7.72
CA GLN A 20 2.59 1.16 7.26
C GLN A 20 2.75 2.11 8.43
N THR A 21 3.09 3.38 8.14
CA THR A 21 3.04 4.46 9.15
C THR A 21 1.65 4.47 9.81
N PRO A 22 1.55 4.29 11.15
CA PRO A 22 0.26 4.05 11.81
C PRO A 22 -0.62 5.30 11.88
N GLY A 23 -0.02 6.48 12.02
CA GLY A 23 -0.73 7.75 12.07
C GLY A 23 0.26 8.89 12.23
N LEU A 24 -0.13 10.07 11.72
CA LEU A 24 0.70 11.26 11.75
C LEU A 24 -0.18 12.50 11.87
N VAL A 25 0.21 13.43 12.75
CA VAL A 25 -0.40 14.76 12.87
C VAL A 25 0.66 15.77 12.47
N VAL A 26 0.35 16.61 11.49
CA VAL A 26 1.29 17.53 10.84
C VAL A 26 0.64 18.90 10.74
N ARG A 27 1.43 19.97 10.79
CA ARG A 27 0.91 21.32 10.53
C ARG A 27 0.71 21.54 9.03
N GLU A 28 -0.14 22.50 8.67
CA GLU A 28 -0.24 22.89 7.27
C GLU A 28 1.10 23.44 6.75
N ASP A 29 1.32 23.31 5.45
CA ASP A 29 2.53 23.72 4.71
C ASP A 29 3.82 22.93 5.04
N GLU A 30 3.82 22.09 6.06
CA GLU A 30 4.88 21.12 6.31
C GLU A 30 4.80 19.93 5.32
N ASN A 31 5.91 19.22 5.17
CA ASN A 31 5.95 17.98 4.39
C ASN A 31 5.81 16.76 5.32
N ALA A 32 5.25 15.68 4.78
CA ALA A 32 5.11 14.42 5.49
C ALA A 32 5.46 13.25 4.57
N THR A 33 5.92 12.14 5.16
CA THR A 33 6.18 10.90 4.42
C THR A 33 5.51 9.73 5.12
N LEU A 34 4.72 8.98 4.37
CA LEU A 34 4.15 7.70 4.78
C LEU A 34 4.99 6.59 4.16
N LYS A 35 5.35 5.61 4.98
CA LYS A 35 6.05 4.40 4.56
C LYS A 35 5.08 3.24 4.54
N CYS A 36 5.20 2.38 3.54
CA CYS A 36 4.60 1.06 3.52
C CYS A 36 5.63 0.00 3.17
N SER A 37 5.56 -1.15 3.85
CA SER A 37 6.37 -2.33 3.58
C SER A 37 5.54 -3.60 3.50
N GLN A 38 5.94 -4.55 2.65
CA GLN A 38 5.30 -5.87 2.48
C GLN A 38 6.34 -7.00 2.48
N ASN A 39 5.94 -8.22 2.90
CA ASN A 39 6.81 -9.42 2.96
C ASN A 39 6.29 -10.61 2.12
N ASN A 40 5.38 -10.34 1.20
CA ASN A 40 4.62 -11.28 0.37
C ASN A 40 5.20 -11.54 -1.03
N ASP A 41 6.34 -10.94 -1.37
CA ASP A 41 6.89 -10.94 -2.74
C ASP A 41 5.90 -10.39 -3.78
N HIS A 42 4.97 -9.53 -3.35
CA HIS A 42 4.00 -8.88 -4.24
C HIS A 42 4.69 -7.88 -5.17
N ASN A 43 4.38 -7.94 -6.47
CA ASN A 43 4.90 -6.99 -7.44
C ASN A 43 4.23 -5.63 -7.32
N SER A 44 2.91 -5.65 -7.10
CA SER A 44 2.09 -4.44 -7.11
C SER A 44 1.86 -3.89 -5.71
N MET A 45 1.91 -2.57 -5.57
CA MET A 45 1.54 -1.84 -4.35
C MET A 45 0.75 -0.59 -4.66
N TYR A 46 -0.11 -0.19 -3.73
CA TYR A 46 -1.07 0.89 -3.93
C TYR A 46 -1.17 1.74 -2.67
N TRP A 47 -1.32 3.05 -2.87
CA TRP A 47 -1.70 4.01 -1.84
C TRP A 47 -3.09 4.55 -2.14
N TYR A 48 -3.98 4.46 -1.16
CA TYR A 48 -5.32 5.02 -1.20
C TYR A 48 -5.51 6.07 -0.11
N LEU A 49 -6.31 7.09 -0.40
CA LEU A 49 -6.84 8.04 0.57
C LEU A 49 -8.34 7.81 0.75
N GLN A 50 -8.78 7.66 1.99
CA GLN A 50 -10.18 7.71 2.36
C GLN A 50 -10.43 8.95 3.23
N GLN A 51 -11.09 9.94 2.66
CA GLN A 51 -11.54 11.11 3.41
C GLN A 51 -12.91 10.82 4.07
N PRO A 52 -13.27 11.51 5.17
CA PRO A 52 -14.58 11.37 5.78
C PRO A 52 -15.72 11.56 4.76
N GLY A 53 -16.61 10.57 4.67
CA GLY A 53 -17.77 10.60 3.77
C GLY A 53 -17.46 10.40 2.27
N LYS A 54 -16.21 10.09 1.90
CA LYS A 54 -15.82 9.78 0.51
C LYS A 54 -15.50 8.30 0.32
N ALA A 55 -15.61 7.83 -0.92
CA ALA A 55 -15.07 6.54 -1.33
C ALA A 55 -13.54 6.53 -1.24
N MET A 56 -12.94 5.33 -1.25
CA MET A 56 -11.48 5.20 -1.40
C MET A 56 -11.03 5.75 -2.74
N GLN A 57 -10.02 6.60 -2.73
CA GLN A 57 -9.46 7.23 -3.93
C GLN A 57 -8.02 6.76 -4.11
N LEU A 58 -7.67 6.28 -5.31
CA LEU A 58 -6.31 5.86 -5.59
C LEU A 58 -5.40 7.09 -5.69
N ILE A 59 -4.30 7.10 -4.96
CA ILE A 59 -3.28 8.16 -5.04
C ILE A 59 -2.20 7.75 -6.05
N TYR A 60 -1.58 6.60 -5.80
CA TYR A 60 -0.57 6.00 -6.67
C TYR A 60 -0.69 4.48 -6.65
N SER A 61 -0.42 3.89 -7.81
CA SER A 61 -0.12 2.47 -7.97
C SER A 61 1.33 2.27 -8.42
N SER A 62 1.87 1.09 -8.17
CA SER A 62 3.19 0.68 -8.61
C SER A 62 3.13 -0.80 -8.95
N TYR A 63 3.68 -1.22 -10.10
CA TYR A 63 3.71 -2.62 -10.54
C TYR A 63 5.11 -3.23 -10.44
N GLY A 64 6.05 -2.52 -9.83
CA GLY A 64 7.42 -2.97 -9.67
C GLY A 64 8.35 -1.85 -9.22
N THR A 65 9.59 -2.22 -8.91
CA THR A 65 10.64 -1.28 -8.49
C THR A 65 10.81 -0.13 -9.47
N ASN A 66 10.92 1.09 -8.96
CA ASN A 66 11.03 2.35 -9.70
C ASN A 66 9.86 2.67 -10.63
N GLN A 67 8.74 1.96 -10.52
CA GLN A 67 7.52 2.25 -11.27
C GLN A 67 6.50 2.93 -10.37
N LYS A 68 5.82 3.94 -10.90
CA LYS A 68 4.67 4.61 -10.27
C LYS A 68 3.70 5.10 -11.34
N GLN A 69 2.41 4.94 -11.07
CA GLN A 69 1.33 5.43 -11.90
C GLN A 69 0.37 6.23 -11.02
N GLU A 70 0.04 7.44 -11.48
CA GLU A 70 -0.90 8.32 -10.79
C GLU A 70 -2.31 7.71 -10.79
N GLY A 71 -3.02 7.87 -9.68
CA GLY A 71 -4.42 7.49 -9.54
C GLY A 71 -5.39 8.66 -9.75
N ASP A 72 -6.54 8.56 -9.08
CA ASP A 72 -7.62 9.55 -9.12
C ASP A 72 -7.23 10.90 -8.50
N VAL A 73 -6.33 10.88 -7.52
CA VAL A 73 -5.89 12.08 -6.78
C VAL A 73 -4.37 12.13 -6.73
N ARG A 74 -3.79 13.26 -7.13
CA ARG A 74 -2.32 13.42 -7.20
C ARG A 74 -1.78 14.76 -6.71
N ALA A 75 -2.62 15.79 -6.63
CA ALA A 75 -2.17 17.11 -6.25
C ALA A 75 -1.62 17.07 -4.83
N GLY A 76 -0.38 17.54 -4.63
CA GLY A 76 0.29 17.53 -3.33
C GLY A 76 0.91 16.19 -2.92
N PHE A 77 0.87 15.16 -3.76
CA PHE A 77 1.46 13.86 -3.47
C PHE A 77 2.64 13.54 -4.41
N GLN A 78 3.65 12.85 -3.89
CA GLN A 78 4.68 12.17 -4.69
C GLN A 78 4.90 10.76 -4.16
N ALA A 79 5.09 9.80 -5.05
CA ALA A 79 5.41 8.43 -4.66
C ALA A 79 6.84 8.05 -5.02
N ASN A 80 7.43 7.17 -4.21
CA ASN A 80 8.73 6.54 -4.46
C ASN A 80 8.69 5.04 -4.15
N ARG A 81 9.17 4.22 -5.09
CA ARG A 81 9.16 2.76 -5.01
C ARG A 81 10.58 2.21 -5.17
N PRO A 82 11.42 2.25 -4.12
CA PRO A 82 12.82 1.84 -4.24
C PRO A 82 13.02 0.33 -4.37
N SER A 83 12.05 -0.49 -3.95
CA SER A 83 12.10 -1.96 -4.07
C SER A 83 10.69 -2.55 -4.18
N ARG A 84 10.56 -3.89 -4.28
CA ARG A 84 9.25 -4.56 -4.22
C ARG A 84 8.68 -4.59 -2.81
N GLU A 85 9.52 -4.45 -1.80
CA GLU A 85 9.14 -4.51 -0.40
C GLU A 85 8.62 -3.16 0.08
N GLU A 86 9.16 -2.03 -0.41
CA GLU A 86 8.86 -0.69 0.14
C GLU A 86 8.17 0.26 -0.84
N PHE A 87 7.13 0.95 -0.39
CA PHE A 87 6.44 1.98 -1.16
C PHE A 87 6.16 3.22 -0.31
N TYR A 88 6.79 4.35 -0.67
CA TYR A 88 6.71 5.62 0.05
C TYR A 88 5.74 6.57 -0.63
N LEU A 89 5.03 7.34 0.19
CA LEU A 89 4.16 8.44 -0.24
C LEU A 89 4.55 9.72 0.52
N ASP A 90 5.09 10.68 -0.22
CA ASP A 90 5.35 12.02 0.26
C ASP A 90 4.11 12.90 0.04
N ILE A 91 3.74 13.65 1.07
CA ILE A 91 2.70 14.67 1.06
C ILE A 91 3.42 16.01 1.19
N LEU A 92 3.40 16.78 0.11
CA LEU A 92 4.10 18.05 0.01
C LEU A 92 3.16 19.20 0.38
N SER A 93 3.67 20.13 1.18
CA SER A 93 2.94 21.31 1.64
C SER A 93 1.52 20.96 2.11
N VAL A 94 1.43 20.17 3.18
CA VAL A 94 0.20 19.57 3.71
C VAL A 94 -0.94 20.60 3.83
N LYS A 95 -2.15 20.21 3.44
CA LYS A 95 -3.38 21.01 3.53
C LYS A 95 -4.49 20.18 4.15
N LEU A 96 -5.55 20.84 4.63
CA LEU A 96 -6.74 20.17 5.19
C LEU A 96 -7.33 19.08 4.28
N ASN A 97 -7.28 19.25 2.96
CA ASN A 97 -7.79 18.25 2.01
C ASN A 97 -6.90 16.98 1.92
N HIS A 98 -5.71 16.95 2.52
CA HIS A 98 -4.90 15.75 2.69
C HIS A 98 -5.27 14.99 3.99
N SER A 99 -6.20 15.49 4.79
CA SER A 99 -6.67 14.78 5.99
C SER A 99 -7.57 13.59 5.60
N GLY A 100 -7.32 12.44 6.22
CA GLY A 100 -8.05 11.20 6.00
C GLY A 100 -7.27 9.98 6.49
N VAL A 101 -7.83 8.80 6.21
CA VAL A 101 -7.15 7.52 6.45
C VAL A 101 -6.42 7.10 5.19
N TYR A 102 -5.14 6.77 5.33
CA TYR A 102 -4.31 6.28 4.24
C TYR A 102 -4.20 4.77 4.32
N PHE A 103 -4.46 4.08 3.21
CA PHE A 103 -4.36 2.63 3.12
C PHE A 103 -3.27 2.24 2.14
N CYS A 104 -2.34 1.41 2.58
CA CYS A 104 -1.43 0.69 1.72
C CYS A 104 -1.94 -0.73 1.46
N THR A 105 -1.90 -1.17 0.20
CA THR A 105 -2.22 -2.55 -0.18
C THR A 105 -1.19 -3.09 -1.16
N SER A 106 -1.12 -4.42 -1.31
CA SER A 106 -0.20 -5.07 -2.24
C SER A 106 -0.86 -6.28 -2.92
N SER A 107 -0.44 -6.62 -4.14
CA SER A 107 -0.92 -7.80 -4.86
C SER A 107 0.18 -8.45 -5.71
N LEU A 108 0.11 -9.78 -5.86
CA LEU A 108 1.05 -10.55 -6.70
C LEU A 108 0.95 -10.16 -8.17
N ASP A 109 -0.26 -9.93 -8.66
CA ASP A 109 -0.56 -9.56 -10.04
C ASP A 109 -1.70 -8.52 -10.07
N THR A 110 -1.80 -7.76 -11.16
CA THR A 110 -2.99 -6.98 -11.50
C THR A 110 -3.99 -7.92 -12.16
N THR A 111 -5.01 -8.36 -11.43
CA THR A 111 -6.27 -8.62 -12.14
C THR A 111 -6.71 -7.27 -12.69
N LEU A 112 -6.52 -7.04 -13.99
CA LEU A 112 -7.18 -5.93 -14.69
C LEU A 112 -8.67 -6.10 -14.38
N GLN A 113 -9.21 -5.30 -13.48
CA GLN A 113 -10.64 -5.28 -13.20
C GLN A 113 -11.30 -4.57 -14.39
N SER A 114 -11.34 -5.29 -15.51
CA SER A 114 -12.03 -4.90 -16.72
C SER A 114 -13.52 -4.89 -16.39
N HIS A 115 -14.04 -3.74 -15.97
CA HIS A 115 -15.43 -3.31 -16.19
C HIS A 115 -16.58 -4.32 -16.00
N LEU A 116 -16.45 -5.39 -15.20
CA LEU A 116 -17.56 -6.32 -14.92
C LEU A 116 -18.37 -5.90 -13.68
N LEU A 117 -18.63 -4.61 -13.54
CA LEU A 117 -19.71 -4.09 -12.68
C LEU A 117 -20.98 -3.76 -13.47
N SER A 118 -21.14 -4.29 -14.68
CA SER A 118 -22.43 -4.26 -15.37
C SER A 118 -22.74 -5.61 -15.96
N LEU A 119 -23.40 -6.47 -15.17
CA LEU A 119 -24.45 -7.42 -15.58
C LEU A 119 -24.75 -8.37 -14.40
N HIS A 120 -25.46 -7.84 -13.41
CA HIS A 120 -26.51 -8.61 -12.76
C HIS A 120 -27.75 -7.71 -12.79
N LYS A 121 -28.59 -8.01 -13.77
CA LYS A 121 -29.97 -7.54 -13.89
C LYS A 121 -30.84 -8.36 -12.94
#